data_AF-A0A1E4ZUL4-F1
#
_entry.id   AF-A0A1E4ZUL4-F1
#
_cell.length_a   1.000
_cell.length_b   1.000
_cell.length_c   1.000
_cell.angle_alpha   90.00
_cell.angle_beta   90.00
_cell.angle_gamma   90.00
#
_symmetry.space_group_name_H-M   'P 1'
#
loop_
_entity.id
_entity.type
_entity.pdbx_description
1 polymer ?
#
loop_
_entity_poly.entity_id
_entity_poly.type
_entity_poly.pdbx_seq_one_letter_code
_entity_poly.pdbx_strand_id
1 'polypeptide(L)'
;MAYLSAAYECSVTKERAAVYWHQLGNLPGAAFAEAVVTHVNVSRSFPRVSELRELTQTVIRRSGPKGLESPTVSTEAVLRDNARILGVNEEQYINEILKRD
;
A
#
# COMPACT_ATOMS: atom_id res chain seq x y z
N MET A 1 2.95 -12.67 3.44
CA MET A 1 3.44 -13.57 4.51
C MET A 1 4.89 -13.33 4.91
N ALA A 2 5.76 -12.94 3.97
CA ALA A 2 7.12 -12.44 4.28
C ALA A 2 7.13 -11.37 5.40
N TYR A 3 6.12 -10.50 5.44
CA TYR A 3 5.97 -9.48 6.48
C TYR A 3 5.83 -10.04 7.90
N LEU A 4 5.06 -11.11 8.12
CA LEU A 4 4.88 -11.71 9.45
C LEU A 4 6.11 -12.50 9.89
N SER A 5 6.71 -13.26 8.98
CA SER A 5 7.95 -13.99 9.26
C SER A 5 9.12 -13.03 9.55
N ALA A 6 9.19 -11.91 8.83
CA ALA A 6 10.21 -10.88 9.06
C ALA A 6 9.97 -10.11 10.36
N ALA A 7 8.72 -9.70 10.62
CA ALA A 7 8.36 -8.93 11.81
C ALA A 7 8.56 -9.68 13.14
N TYR A 8 8.40 -11.01 13.13
CA TYR A 8 8.51 -11.86 14.31
C TYR A 8 9.75 -12.76 14.31
N GLU A 9 10.68 -12.54 13.36
CA GLU A 9 11.90 -13.35 13.17
C GLU A 9 11.62 -14.87 13.23
N CYS A 10 10.50 -15.31 12.65
CA CYS A 10 10.02 -16.67 12.78
C CYS A 10 9.82 -17.34 11.41
N SER A 11 10.06 -18.65 11.36
CA SER A 11 9.75 -19.44 10.18
C SER A 11 8.26 -19.85 10.20
N VAL A 12 7.51 -19.40 9.19
CA VAL A 12 6.12 -19.81 8.98
C VAL A 12 6.11 -20.80 7.82
N THR A 13 5.63 -22.02 8.06
CA THR A 13 5.51 -23.02 6.99
C THR A 13 4.51 -22.56 5.92
N LYS A 14 4.66 -23.05 4.69
CA LYS A 14 3.78 -22.66 3.57
C LYS A 14 2.32 -22.98 3.85
N GLU A 15 2.07 -24.11 4.52
CA GLU A 15 0.74 -24.58 4.90
C GLU A 15 0.11 -23.67 5.94
N ARG A 16 0.88 -23.27 6.98
CA ARG A 16 0.40 -22.32 7.98
C ARG A 16 0.14 -20.96 7.36
N ALA A 17 1.04 -20.48 6.50
CA ALA A 17 0.87 -19.23 5.77
C ALA A 17 -0.41 -19.22 4.91
N ALA A 18 -0.72 -20.33 4.22
CA ALA A 18 -1.91 -20.47 3.41
C ALA A 18 -3.20 -20.47 4.25
N VAL A 19 -3.24 -21.23 5.35
CA VAL A 19 -4.38 -21.23 6.28
C VAL A 19 -4.59 -19.85 6.89
N TYR A 20 -3.50 -19.20 7.32
CA TYR A 20 -3.54 -17.87 7.90
C TYR A 20 -4.06 -16.82 6.91
N TRP A 21 -3.61 -16.88 5.66
CA TRP A 21 -4.06 -16.00 4.59
C TRP A 21 -5.53 -16.24 4.22
N HIS A 22 -5.94 -17.51 4.12
CA HIS A 22 -7.33 -17.88 3.87
C HIS A 22 -8.26 -17.35 4.97
N GLN A 23 -7.87 -17.49 6.24
CA GLN A 23 -8.65 -16.99 7.37
C GLN A 23 -8.68 -15.45 7.45
N LEU A 24 -7.71 -14.74 6.89
CA LEU A 24 -7.75 -13.29 6.75
C LEU A 24 -8.71 -12.83 5.65
N GLY A 25 -9.03 -13.67 4.67
CA GLY A 25 -10.06 -13.39 3.66
C GLY A 25 -9.61 -12.40 2.58
N ASN A 26 -8.35 -12.47 2.14
CA ASN A 26 -7.77 -11.62 1.09
C ASN A 26 -7.84 -10.11 1.39
N LEU A 27 -7.49 -9.71 2.61
CA LEU A 27 -7.44 -8.30 2.98
C LEU A 27 -6.41 -7.52 2.12
N PRO A 28 -6.64 -6.21 1.88
CA PRO A 28 -5.74 -5.37 1.10
C PRO A 28 -4.31 -5.40 1.65
N GLY A 29 -3.33 -5.64 0.79
CA GLY A 29 -1.93 -5.85 1.19
C GLY A 29 -1.31 -4.65 1.94
N ALA A 30 -1.64 -3.42 1.54
CA ALA A 30 -1.13 -2.20 2.19
C ALA A 30 -1.64 -2.04 3.62
N ALA A 31 -2.96 -2.18 3.83
CA ALA A 31 -3.58 -2.09 5.15
C ALA A 31 -3.13 -3.24 6.07
N PHE A 32 -2.91 -4.43 5.50
CA PHE A 32 -2.38 -5.58 6.24
C PHE A 32 -0.95 -5.33 6.73
N ALA A 33 -0.08 -4.75 5.90
CA ALA A 33 1.30 -4.46 6.30
C ALA A 33 1.35 -3.44 7.46
N GLU A 34 0.54 -2.38 7.41
CA GLU A 34 0.44 -1.38 8.48
C GLU A 34 -0.11 -1.99 9.78
N ALA A 35 -1.10 -2.89 9.68
CA ALA A 35 -1.64 -3.62 10.83
C ALA A 35 -0.58 -4.52 11.49
N VAL A 36 0.26 -5.19 10.71
CA VAL A 36 1.38 -6.01 11.23
C VAL A 36 2.39 -5.13 11.98
N VAL A 37 2.81 -4.00 11.41
CA VAL A 37 3.74 -3.06 12.08
C VAL A 37 3.15 -2.53 13.38
N THR A 38 1.87 -2.14 13.36
CA THR A 38 1.16 -1.66 14.56
C THR A 38 1.14 -2.73 15.64
N HIS A 39 0.84 -3.98 15.28
CA HIS A 39 0.80 -5.09 16.23
C HIS A 39 2.18 -5.35 16.84
N VAL A 40 3.26 -5.35 16.05
CA VAL A 40 4.64 -5.57 16.52
C VAL A 40 5.07 -4.51 17.53
N ASN A 41 4.69 -3.26 17.29
CA ASN A 41 5.02 -2.14 18.18
C ASN A 41 4.28 -2.21 19.53
N VAL A 42 3.10 -2.85 19.55
CA VAL A 42 2.27 -2.98 20.76
C VAL A 42 2.55 -4.30 21.49
N SER A 43 2.82 -5.38 20.75
CA SER A 43 3.06 -6.71 21.29
C SER A 43 4.15 -7.47 20.54
N ARG A 44 5.11 -7.99 21.31
CA ARG A 44 6.17 -8.88 20.79
C ARG A 44 5.72 -10.33 20.62
N SER A 45 4.47 -10.67 20.98
CA SER A 45 3.92 -12.02 20.75
C SER A 45 3.40 -12.19 19.33
N PHE A 46 3.50 -13.40 18.79
CA PHE A 46 2.93 -13.71 17.49
C PHE A 46 1.40 -13.49 17.50
N PRO A 47 0.84 -12.69 16.57
CA PRO A 47 -0.57 -12.33 16.57
C PRO A 47 -1.48 -13.54 16.32
N ARG A 48 -2.72 -13.45 16.79
CA ARG A 48 -3.84 -14.28 16.33
C ARG A 48 -4.45 -13.69 15.06
N VAL A 49 -5.13 -14.54 14.29
CA VAL A 49 -5.79 -14.10 13.05
C VAL A 49 -6.89 -13.06 13.31
N SER A 50 -7.64 -13.24 14.41
CA SER A 50 -8.69 -12.29 14.82
C SER A 50 -8.13 -10.89 15.09
N GLU A 51 -7.01 -10.81 15.81
CA GLU A 51 -6.34 -9.55 16.15
C GLU A 51 -5.86 -8.82 14.91
N LEU A 52 -5.21 -9.54 13.98
CA LEU A 52 -4.77 -8.96 12.70
C LEU A 52 -5.94 -8.52 11.83
N ARG A 53 -7.03 -9.29 11.80
CA ARG A 53 -8.24 -8.94 11.04
C ARG A 53 -8.86 -7.66 11.59
N GLU A 54 -8.98 -7.54 12.91
CA GLU A 54 -9.52 -6.34 13.58
C GLU A 54 -8.63 -5.13 13.35
N LEU A 55 -7.31 -5.28 13.51
CA LEU A 55 -6.36 -4.20 13.23
C LEU A 55 -6.39 -3.77 11.77
N THR A 56 -6.40 -4.73 10.84
CA THR A 56 -6.48 -4.43 9.40
C THR A 56 -7.80 -3.75 9.06
N GLN A 57 -8.92 -4.19 9.62
CA GLN A 57 -10.21 -3.51 9.47
C GLN A 57 -10.20 -2.12 10.10
N THR A 58 -9.49 -1.92 11.20
CA THR A 58 -9.32 -0.61 11.85
C THR A 58 -8.49 0.32 10.98
N VAL A 59 -7.42 -0.18 10.36
CA VAL A 59 -6.63 0.55 9.37
C VAL A 59 -7.52 0.88 8.16
N ILE A 60 -8.25 -0.07 7.61
CA ILE A 60 -9.18 0.16 6.48
C ILE A 60 -10.25 1.20 6.84
N ARG A 61 -10.81 1.17 8.06
CA ARG A 61 -11.82 2.13 8.54
C ARG A 61 -11.22 3.51 8.83
N ARG A 62 -10.01 3.59 9.40
CA ARG A 62 -9.22 4.82 9.52
C ARG A 62 -8.86 5.38 8.14
N SER A 63 -8.71 4.50 7.17
CA SER A 63 -8.51 4.82 5.75
C SER A 63 -9.83 5.03 4.99
N GLY A 64 -10.99 4.91 5.65
CA GLY A 64 -12.30 5.03 5.03
C GLY A 64 -12.44 6.38 4.31
N PRO A 65 -13.14 6.39 3.17
CA PRO A 65 -12.59 6.91 1.91
C PRO A 65 -11.90 8.27 2.13
N LYS A 66 -10.63 8.24 2.54
CA LYS A 66 -9.71 9.15 1.89
C LYS A 66 -9.79 8.65 0.47
N GLY A 67 -10.35 9.48 -0.42
CA GLY A 67 -10.37 9.14 -1.81
C GLY A 67 -9.02 8.51 -2.15
N LEU A 68 -9.04 7.57 -3.08
CA LEU A 68 -8.10 7.74 -4.15
C LEU A 68 -8.32 9.18 -4.69
N GLU A 69 -7.85 10.21 -3.97
CA GLU A 69 -7.24 11.30 -4.67
C GLU A 69 -6.08 10.59 -5.34
N SER A 70 -6.35 10.14 -6.58
CA SER A 70 -5.38 10.26 -7.66
C SER A 70 -4.56 11.46 -7.26
N PRO A 71 -3.26 11.28 -6.96
CA PRO A 71 -2.49 12.36 -6.37
C PRO A 71 -2.82 13.57 -7.24
N THR A 72 -3.29 14.65 -6.63
CA THR A 72 -3.65 15.90 -7.31
C THR A 72 -2.36 16.55 -7.82
N VAL A 73 -1.53 15.75 -8.46
CA VAL A 73 -0.50 16.17 -9.38
C VAL A 73 -1.31 16.78 -10.51
N SER A 74 -1.28 18.10 -10.56
CA SER A 74 -1.72 18.84 -11.73
C SER A 74 -1.21 18.10 -12.97
N THR A 75 -2.07 17.85 -13.95
CA THR A 75 -1.67 17.25 -15.23
C THR A 75 -0.42 17.94 -15.78
N GLU A 76 -0.31 19.24 -15.57
CA GLU A 76 0.86 20.04 -15.92
C GLU A 76 2.14 19.63 -15.17
N ALA A 77 2.06 19.29 -13.89
CA ALA A 77 3.21 18.81 -13.10
C ALA A 77 3.69 17.42 -13.55
N VAL A 78 2.76 16.53 -13.94
CA VAL A 78 3.12 15.24 -14.56
C VAL A 78 3.80 15.46 -15.91
N LEU A 79 3.28 16.38 -16.73
CA LEU A 79 3.85 16.68 -18.04
C LEU A 79 5.22 17.36 -17.95
N ARG A 80 5.45 18.22 -16.96
CA ARG A 80 6.78 18.81 -16.68
C ARG A 80 7.79 17.76 -16.28
N ASP A 81 7.42 16.85 -15.39
CA ASP A 81 8.31 15.77 -14.96
C ASP A 81 8.69 14.86 -16.13
N ASN A 82 7.71 14.51 -16.97
CA ASN A 82 7.94 13.75 -18.20
C ASN A 82 8.86 14.49 -19.18
N ALA A 83 8.68 15.80 -19.37
CA ALA A 83 9.55 16.60 -20.24
C ALA A 83 11.00 16.61 -19.74
N ARG A 84 11.21 16.70 -18.42
CA ARG A 84 12.55 16.61 -17.81
C ARG A 84 13.20 15.25 -18.02
N ILE A 85 12.45 14.16 -17.82
CA ILE A 85 12.93 12.80 -18.05
C ILE A 85 13.35 12.60 -19.51
N LEU A 86 12.58 13.17 -20.45
CA LEU A 86 12.84 13.08 -21.89
C LEU A 86 13.89 14.09 -22.38
N GLY A 87 14.34 15.02 -21.53
CA GLY A 87 15.29 16.08 -21.88
C GLY A 87 14.76 17.08 -22.91
N VAL A 88 13.44 17.21 -23.02
CA VAL A 88 12.76 18.11 -23.98
C VAL A 88 12.30 19.39 -23.31
N ASN A 89 12.01 20.42 -24.10
CA ASN A 89 11.51 21.69 -23.57
C ASN A 89 10.11 21.50 -22.95
N GLU A 90 9.98 21.82 -21.65
CA GLU A 90 8.75 21.64 -20.87
C GLU A 90 7.55 22.36 -21.51
N GLU A 91 7.70 23.62 -21.93
CA GLU A 91 6.60 24.42 -22.47
C GLU A 91 6.12 23.90 -23.82
N GLN A 92 7.03 23.47 -24.70
CA GLN A 92 6.65 22.90 -26.00
C GLN A 92 5.94 21.56 -25.81
N TYR A 93 6.48 20.69 -24.94
CA TYR A 93 5.92 19.37 -24.66
C TYR A 93 4.51 19.46 -24.07
N ILE A 94 4.30 20.33 -23.09
CA ILE A 94 2.98 20.55 -22.48
C ILE A 94 1.99 21.09 -23.51
N ASN A 95 2.39 22.08 -24.31
CA ASN A 95 1.53 22.65 -25.35
C ASN A 95 1.16 21.66 -26.45
N GLU A 96 2.07 20.75 -26.84
CA GLU A 96 1.78 19.72 -27.83
C GLU A 96 0.81 18.66 -27.30
N ILE A 97 0.98 18.25 -26.05
CA ILE A 97 0.11 17.24 -25.41
C ILE A 97 -1.28 17.83 -25.15
N LEU A 98 -1.38 19.05 -24.59
CA LEU A 98 -2.66 19.70 -24.28
C LEU A 98 -3.45 20.16 -25.52
N LYS A 99 -2.81 20.28 -26.69
CA LYS A 99 -3.50 20.57 -27.97
C LYS A 99 -4.13 19.35 -28.63
N ARG A 100 -3.83 18.13 -28.14
CA ARG A 100 -4.31 16.87 -28.71
C ARG A 100 -5.55 16.29 -28.01
N ASP A 101 -5.93 16.84 -26.86
CA ASP A 101 -7.24 16.63 -26.21
C ASP A 101 -8.26 17.66 -26.69
#